data_AF-A0A2W7IUI7-F1
#
_entry.id   AF-A0A2W7IUI7-F1
#
_cell.length_a   1.000
_cell.length_b   1.000
_cell.length_c   1.000
_cell.angle_alpha   90.00
_cell.angle_beta   90.00
_cell.angle_gamma   90.00
#
_symmetry.space_group_name_H-M   'P 1'
#
loop_
_entity.id
_entity.type
_entity.pdbx_description
1 polymer ?
#
loop_
_entity_poly.entity_id
_entity_poly.type
_entity_poly.pdbx_seq_one_letter_code
_entity_poly.pdbx_strand_id
1 'polypeptide(L)' 'MLLQFNRGLSPFSLFVGRVIGTTTLKDGGAPTSVIKVFTDKAGNLITTFPVKAGN' A
#
# COMPACT_ATOMS: atom_id res chain seq x y z
N MET A 1 5.92 -31.98 12.38
CA MET A 1 5.04 -30.83 12.60
C MET A 1 5.79 -29.58 12.16
N LEU A 2 5.56 -29.12 10.93
CA LEU A 2 6.09 -27.85 10.43
C LEU A 2 5.05 -26.77 10.69
N LEU A 3 5.39 -25.71 11.41
CA LEU A 3 4.59 -24.48 11.40
C LEU A 3 4.72 -23.87 9.99
N GLN A 4 3.69 -24.04 9.16
CA GLN A 4 3.58 -23.24 7.95
C GLN A 4 3.40 -21.78 8.39
N PHE A 5 4.39 -20.93 8.09
CA PHE A 5 4.24 -19.49 8.16
C PHE A 5 3.04 -19.11 7.27
N ASN A 6 1.95 -18.67 7.90
CA ASN A 6 0.77 -18.14 7.21
C ASN A 6 1.23 -17.03 6.26
N ARG A 7 1.25 -17.27 4.94
CA ARG A 7 1.47 -16.24 3.89
C ARG A 7 0.24 -15.33 3.74
N GLY A 8 -0.35 -14.92 4.86
CA GLY A 8 -1.50 -14.02 4.87
C GLY A 8 -1.02 -12.58 4.76
N LEU A 9 -1.49 -11.89 3.71
CA LEU A 9 -1.54 -10.44 3.57
C LEU A 9 -0.22 -9.76 3.20
N SER A 10 0.18 -9.89 1.92
CA SER A 10 1.17 -8.98 1.34
C SER A 10 0.46 -7.69 0.90
N PRO A 11 0.79 -6.53 1.48
CA PRO A 11 0.19 -5.27 1.04
C PRO A 11 0.70 -4.92 -0.36
N PHE A 12 -0.21 -4.53 -1.24
CA PHE A 12 0.10 -4.22 -2.64
C PHE A 12 -0.04 -2.72 -2.91
N SER A 13 0.60 -2.27 -3.99
CA SER A 13 0.55 -0.88 -4.42
C SER A 13 -0.22 -0.79 -5.74
N LEU A 14 -1.08 0.21 -5.88
CA LEU A 14 -1.83 0.48 -7.10
C LEU A 14 -1.50 1.87 -7.63
N PHE A 15 -1.38 1.97 -8.96
CA PHE A 15 -1.28 3.24 -9.67
C PHE A 15 -2.66 3.74 -10.08
N VAL A 16 -2.98 4.97 -9.72
CA VAL A 16 -4.33 5.56 -9.90
C VAL A 16 -4.43 6.43 -11.16
N GLY A 17 -3.30 6.83 -11.77
CA GLY A 17 -3.29 7.65 -12.99
C GLY A 17 -3.54 9.16 -12.79
N ARG A 18 -3.81 9.59 -11.56
CA ARG A 18 -3.88 11.02 -11.17
C ARG A 18 -3.29 11.23 -9.78
N VAL A 19 -2.98 12.47 -9.43
CA VAL A 19 -2.53 12.82 -8.07
C VAL A 19 -3.65 12.53 -7.07
N ILE A 20 -3.33 11.75 -6.04
CA ILE A 20 -4.26 11.35 -4.96
C ILE A 20 -3.90 11.94 -3.59
N GLY A 21 -2.79 12.65 -3.50
CA GLY A 21 -2.31 13.23 -2.25
C GLY A 21 -0.80 13.42 -2.26
N THR A 22 -0.24 13.62 -1.08
CA THR A 22 1.20 13.76 -0.86
C THR A 22 1.77 12.54 -0.15
N THR A 23 3.04 12.24 -0.41
CA THR A 23 3.78 11.21 0.31
C THR A 23 4.05 11.63 1.76
N THR A 24 4.61 10.73 2.56
CA THR A 24 5.04 11.07 3.91
C THR A 24 6.14 12.14 3.88
N LEU A 25 6.30 12.90 4.98
CA LEU A 25 7.36 13.89 5.10
C LEU A 25 8.76 13.29 4.93
N LYS A 26 8.95 12.03 5.34
CA LYS A 26 10.22 11.29 5.17
C LYS A 26 10.57 11.08 3.69
N ASP A 27 9.56 11.04 2.83
CA ASP A 27 9.68 10.90 1.38
C ASP A 27 9.66 12.25 0.65
N GLY A 28 9.70 13.37 1.38
CA GLY A 28 9.71 14.73 0.83
C GLY A 28 8.33 15.37 0.64
N GLY A 29 7.23 14.70 1.02
CA GLY A 29 5.88 15.28 0.92
C GLY A 29 5.42 15.58 -0.52
N ALA A 30 6.01 14.92 -1.51
CA ALA A 30 5.73 15.17 -2.92
C ALA A 30 4.34 14.63 -3.33
N PRO A 31 3.67 15.24 -4.33
CA PRO A 31 2.47 14.68 -4.92
C PRO A 31 2.70 13.25 -5.43
N THR A 32 1.72 12.35 -5.22
CA THR A 32 1.79 10.96 -5.69
C THR A 32 0.48 10.48 -6.28
N SER A 33 0.57 9.52 -7.20
CA SER A 33 -0.53 8.79 -7.81
C SER A 33 -0.58 7.32 -7.38
N VAL A 34 0.26 6.91 -6.42
CA VAL A 34 0.35 5.53 -5.95
C VAL A 34 -0.21 5.41 -4.54
N ILE A 35 -1.05 4.40 -4.34
CA ILE A 35 -1.65 4.08 -3.04
C ILE A 35 -1.22 2.69 -2.59
N LYS A 36 -0.87 2.57 -1.31
CA LYS A 36 -0.65 1.29 -0.66
C LYS A 36 -1.98 0.81 -0.08
N VAL A 37 -2.35 -0.42 -0.38
CA VAL A 37 -3.61 -1.04 0.06
C VAL A 37 -3.31 -2.20 1.00
N PHE A 38 -3.95 -2.18 2.17
CA PHE A 38 -3.95 -3.27 3.12
C PHE A 38 -5.35 -3.87 3.18
N THR A 39 -5.43 -5.17 2.92
CA THR A 39 -6.66 -5.95 3.04
C THR A 39 -6.50 -7.04 4.08
N ASP A 40 -7.62 -7.55 4.58
CA ASP A 40 -7.64 -8.80 5.34
C ASP A 40 -7.55 -10.02 4.40
N LYS A 41 -7.63 -11.23 4.96
CA LYS A 41 -7.49 -12.48 4.19
C LYS A 41 -8.69 -12.76 3.30
N ALA A 42 -9.84 -12.17 3.61
CA ALA A 42 -11.05 -12.26 2.82
C ALA A 42 -11.11 -11.20 1.71
N GLY A 43 -10.15 -10.26 1.66
CA GLY A 43 -10.11 -9.17 0.68
C GLY A 43 -10.84 -7.90 1.12
N ASN A 44 -11.29 -7.82 2.38
CA ASN A 44 -11.89 -6.60 2.90
C ASN A 44 -10.82 -5.53 3.10
N LEU A 45 -11.16 -4.28 2.80
CA LEU A 45 -10.25 -3.16 2.97
C LEU A 45 -10.05 -2.83 4.46
N ILE A 46 -8.80 -2.87 4.92
CA ILE A 46 -8.42 -2.44 6.27
C ILE A 46 -8.07 -0.95 6.26
N THR A 47 -7.10 -0.56 5.42
CA THR A 47 -6.66 0.83 5.31
C THR A 47 -5.90 1.06 4.00
N THR A 48 -5.81 2.34 3.62
CA THR A 48 -5.02 2.79 2.48
C THR A 48 -4.31 4.09 2.79
N PHE A 49 -3.15 4.32 2.17
CA PHE A 49 -2.47 5.60 2.26
C PHE A 49 -1.60 5.88 1.02
N PRO A 50 -1.44 7.16 0.63
CA PRO A 50 -0.54 7.54 -0.44
C PRO A 50 0.91 7.16 -0.11
N VAL A 51 1.62 6.64 -1.10
CA VAL A 51 3.03 6.28 -0.98
C VAL A 51 3.83 6.84 -2.14
N LYS A 52 5.14 7.01 -1.94
CA LYS A 52 6.03 7.37 -3.04
C LYS A 52 5.94 6.31 -4.13
N ALA A 53 5.80 6.74 -5.38
CA ALA A 53 5.98 5.86 -6.52
C ALA A 53 7.43 5.36 -6.51
N GLY A 54 7.61 4.09 -6.16
CA GLY A 54 8.89 3.39 -6.27
C GLY A 54 8.93 2.63 -7.59
N ASN A 55 10.11 2.59 -8.22
CA ASN A 55 10.42 1.59 -9.26
C ASN A 55 10.51 0.20 -8.65
#